data_AF-A0A1Y2M933-F1
#
_entry.id   AF-A0A1Y2M933-F1
#
_cell.length_a   1.000
_cell.length_b   1.000
_cell.length_c   1.000
_cell.angle_alpha   90.00
_cell.angle_beta   90.00
_cell.angle_gamma   90.00
#
_symmetry.space_group_name_H-M   'P 1'
#
loop_
_entity.id
_entity.type
_entity.pdbx_description
1 polymer ?
#
loop_
_entity_poly.entity_id
_entity_poly.type
_entity_poly.pdbx_seq_one_letter_code
_entity_poly.pdbx_strand_id
1 'polypeptide(L)'
;MTATPLSLTNLPTVPRMNDQRSAAPLPPSRAPSVARLSSEPELSTAIPPASDVQGAYATPSSSSPVATTEAQQLSAFQHPMQRVIVIRCGKDLKSRISIHEHALCRHSGKMNGISIRAKSMRDAYDDCEDILEQVTSIAMAGLSPEQFEKMGLRAKLFSLIETIDKQYPLSEYQASLKKTIRDVLNVQYANNNLTERPKSMKIFQELPLDQRLHLLDSEAGLDVAEEVSARLLRIKSREEQMTTGTTTRFWAQGRLSLRDTEARSVASLVEWAYDESMLNFEDAEHLYDIWALATRLEFDVLARECMDRLFKTASASIRDAFSNNIGLGHLIGLTRAQDAPGLADDVVTTVFHHVLKDDNPPVKLSDLVIRALARGLDSELWAQLKSMVSHDTACKLIDALVALKVLKVEQGGVDGSLIKYEGQQNAHMT
;
A
#
# COMPACT_ATOMS: atom_id res chain seq x y z
N MET A 1 -34.61 -45.54 -33.81
CA MET A 1 -34.26 -46.80 -33.12
C MET A 1 -33.08 -46.52 -32.21
N THR A 2 -33.29 -46.81 -30.93
CA THR A 2 -32.34 -47.04 -29.83
C THR A 2 -31.16 -46.09 -29.64
N ALA A 3 -31.39 -45.12 -28.76
CA ALA A 3 -30.40 -44.48 -27.90
C ALA A 3 -29.85 -45.50 -26.88
N THR A 4 -28.55 -45.39 -26.59
CA THR A 4 -27.88 -46.11 -25.49
C THR A 4 -27.34 -45.08 -24.50
N PRO A 5 -27.72 -45.11 -23.21
CA PRO A 5 -27.17 -44.25 -22.18
C PRO A 5 -25.94 -44.92 -21.52
N LEU A 6 -24.89 -44.15 -21.27
CA LEU A 6 -23.75 -44.57 -20.44
C LEU A 6 -23.88 -43.99 -19.02
N SER A 7 -23.68 -44.90 -18.08
CA SER A 7 -24.00 -44.84 -16.66
C SER A 7 -23.10 -43.92 -15.82
N LEU A 8 -23.74 -43.35 -14.81
CA LEU A 8 -23.20 -42.81 -13.57
C LEU A 8 -22.61 -43.92 -12.67
N THR A 9 -21.41 -43.70 -12.13
CA THR A 9 -20.79 -44.30 -10.91
C THR A 9 -19.34 -43.80 -10.87
N ASN A 10 -18.67 -43.31 -9.82
CA ASN A 10 -18.78 -43.44 -8.37
C ASN A 10 -18.13 -42.22 -7.69
N LEU A 11 -18.75 -41.70 -6.62
CA LEU A 11 -18.14 -40.77 -5.66
C LEU A 11 -17.55 -41.57 -4.49
N PRO A 12 -16.33 -41.28 -4.00
CA PRO A 12 -15.79 -41.93 -2.83
C PRO A 12 -16.37 -41.34 -1.52
N THR A 13 -16.88 -42.25 -0.71
CA THR A 13 -17.37 -42.06 0.65
C THR A 13 -16.22 -41.74 1.60
N VAL A 14 -16.27 -40.59 2.29
CA VAL A 14 -15.34 -40.23 3.38
C VAL A 14 -15.99 -40.60 4.72
N PRO A 15 -15.26 -41.21 5.69
CA PRO A 15 -15.85 -41.70 6.92
C PRO A 15 -16.12 -40.59 7.93
N ARG A 16 -17.28 -40.68 8.58
CA ARG A 16 -17.63 -39.98 9.81
C ARG A 16 -16.72 -40.44 10.96
N MET A 17 -15.96 -39.53 11.54
CA MET A 17 -15.50 -39.65 12.94
C MET A 17 -16.37 -38.75 13.80
N ASN A 18 -16.96 -39.36 14.83
CA ASN A 18 -17.76 -38.73 15.86
C ASN A 18 -16.92 -38.63 17.15
N ASP A 19 -17.26 -37.61 17.94
CA ASP A 19 -17.06 -37.49 19.39
C ASP A 19 -15.66 -37.22 19.94
N GLN A 20 -15.44 -35.94 20.32
CA GLN A 20 -14.82 -35.63 21.61
C GLN A 20 -15.18 -34.21 22.13
N ARG A 21 -16.01 -34.24 23.18
CA ARG A 21 -16.01 -33.41 24.41
C ARG A 21 -16.11 -31.88 24.30
N SER A 22 -17.29 -31.42 24.74
CA SER A 22 -17.57 -30.15 25.42
C SER A 22 -16.46 -29.66 26.34
N ALA A 23 -16.03 -28.42 26.14
CA ALA A 23 -15.54 -27.52 27.18
C ALA A 23 -16.16 -26.13 26.93
N ALA A 24 -16.78 -25.57 27.96
CA ALA A 24 -17.42 -24.26 27.92
C ALA A 24 -16.40 -23.12 27.71
N PRO A 25 -16.75 -22.01 27.04
CA PRO A 25 -15.86 -20.86 26.92
C PRO A 25 -15.79 -20.11 28.27
N LEU A 26 -14.56 -19.91 28.75
CA LEU A 26 -14.25 -19.00 29.86
C LEU A 26 -14.56 -17.53 29.46
N PRO A 27 -14.98 -16.67 30.41
CA PRO A 27 -15.22 -15.26 30.15
C PRO A 27 -13.90 -14.50 29.88
N PRO A 28 -13.92 -13.46 29.04
CA PRO A 28 -12.73 -12.66 28.75
C PRO A 28 -12.26 -11.88 29.99
N SER A 29 -10.97 -12.05 30.27
CA SER A 29 -10.23 -11.37 31.33
C SER A 29 -10.21 -9.86 31.13
N ARG A 30 -10.62 -9.12 32.18
CA ARG A 30 -10.48 -7.67 32.34
C ARG A 30 -9.01 -7.26 32.18
N ALA A 31 -8.71 -6.40 31.20
CA ALA A 31 -7.45 -5.68 31.14
C ALA A 31 -7.47 -4.49 32.13
N PRO A 32 -6.35 -4.16 32.78
CA PRO A 32 -6.30 -3.09 33.78
C PRO A 32 -6.24 -1.71 33.11
N SER A 33 -7.02 -0.78 33.68
CA SER A 33 -6.98 0.65 33.39
C SER A 33 -5.57 1.22 33.56
N VAL A 34 -5.03 1.77 32.48
CA VAL A 34 -3.82 2.61 32.54
C VAL A 34 -4.26 4.03 32.91
N ALA A 35 -3.75 4.48 34.05
CA ALA A 35 -3.94 5.83 34.56
C ALA A 35 -3.32 6.88 33.62
N ARG A 36 -4.12 7.89 33.26
CA ARG A 36 -3.68 9.15 32.67
C ARG A 36 -2.94 9.94 33.75
N LEU A 37 -1.62 10.08 33.63
CA LEU A 37 -0.86 11.09 34.37
C LEU A 37 -0.86 12.38 33.56
N SER A 38 -1.46 13.40 34.18
CA SER A 38 -1.50 14.79 33.76
C SER A 38 -0.17 15.46 34.13
N SER A 39 0.44 16.13 33.17
CA SER A 39 1.56 17.07 33.44
C SER A 39 1.29 18.35 32.67
N GLU A 40 0.80 19.36 33.38
CA GLU A 40 0.86 20.77 32.96
C GLU A 40 2.32 21.22 32.88
N PRO A 41 2.66 22.15 31.98
CA PRO A 41 3.75 23.08 32.20
C PRO A 41 3.22 24.48 32.47
N GLU A 42 3.66 25.03 33.60
CA GLU A 42 3.39 26.37 34.10
C GLU A 42 3.89 27.45 33.13
N LEU A 43 3.05 28.49 32.95
CA LEU A 43 3.42 29.76 32.33
C LEU A 43 4.49 30.47 33.17
N SER A 44 5.62 30.81 32.56
CA SER A 44 6.59 31.75 33.12
C SER A 44 6.60 33.05 32.33
N THR A 45 6.01 34.08 32.93
CA THR A 45 5.95 35.46 32.46
C THR A 45 7.29 36.15 32.74
N ALA A 46 7.98 36.65 31.72
CA ALA A 46 9.15 37.53 31.89
C ALA A 46 8.98 38.80 31.06
N ILE A 47 8.92 39.93 31.78
CA ILE A 47 8.88 41.30 31.30
C ILE A 47 10.31 41.75 30.96
N PRO A 48 10.58 42.41 29.82
CA PRO A 48 11.77 43.23 29.65
C PRO A 48 11.47 44.73 29.85
N PRO A 49 12.45 45.52 30.35
CA PRO A 49 12.26 46.93 30.67
C PRO A 49 12.50 47.85 29.46
N ALA A 50 11.91 49.04 29.55
CA ALA A 50 12.06 50.16 28.65
C ALA A 50 13.45 50.81 28.74
N SER A 51 13.96 51.30 27.61
CA SER A 51 14.93 52.39 27.57
C SER A 51 14.82 53.15 26.25
N ASP A 52 14.43 54.42 26.35
CA ASP A 52 14.53 55.46 25.33
C ASP A 52 16.00 55.84 25.05
N VAL A 53 16.38 56.05 23.78
CA VAL A 53 17.29 57.13 23.34
C VAL A 53 17.01 57.47 21.86
N GLN A 54 16.86 58.77 21.60
CA GLN A 54 16.67 59.46 20.31
C GLN A 54 17.91 59.43 19.38
N GLY A 55 17.71 59.62 18.07
CA GLY A 55 18.76 60.27 17.24
C GLY A 55 18.83 59.94 15.74
N ALA A 56 17.94 60.57 14.96
CA ALA A 56 18.19 61.28 13.68
C ALA A 56 18.96 60.68 12.46
N TYR A 57 18.33 60.93 11.29
CA TYR A 57 18.86 61.23 9.94
C TYR A 57 18.65 60.23 8.78
N ALA A 58 18.01 60.79 7.73
CA ALA A 58 18.15 60.57 6.28
C ALA A 58 17.43 59.39 5.56
N THR A 59 16.39 59.76 4.81
CA THR A 59 16.02 59.21 3.47
C THR A 59 17.01 59.70 2.38
N PRO A 60 17.04 59.20 1.11
CA PRO A 60 16.10 58.31 0.40
C PRO A 60 16.76 57.21 -0.50
N SER A 61 15.93 56.48 -1.27
CA SER A 61 16.22 55.71 -2.52
C SER A 61 16.12 54.19 -2.34
N SER A 62 15.07 53.53 -2.83
CA SER A 62 14.72 53.23 -4.24
C SER A 62 15.28 51.87 -4.68
N SER A 63 14.42 51.13 -5.40
CA SER A 63 14.63 49.87 -6.13
C SER A 63 14.62 48.55 -5.33
N SER A 64 13.45 47.90 -5.34
CA SER A 64 13.35 46.43 -5.41
C SER A 64 14.03 45.93 -6.70
N PRO A 65 14.56 44.70 -6.71
CA PRO A 65 13.77 43.63 -7.33
C PRO A 65 13.87 42.25 -6.63
N VAL A 66 12.73 41.55 -6.69
CA VAL A 66 12.61 40.09 -6.82
C VAL A 66 13.02 39.25 -5.60
N ALA A 67 12.11 39.18 -4.63
CA ALA A 67 12.00 38.07 -3.68
C ALA A 67 10.74 37.26 -4.03
N THR A 68 10.83 36.36 -5.02
CA THR A 68 9.69 35.53 -5.43
C THR A 68 10.09 34.07 -5.64
N THR A 69 10.82 33.49 -4.68
CA THR A 69 11.07 32.04 -4.70
C THR A 69 11.06 31.39 -3.31
N GLU A 70 11.38 32.10 -2.24
CA GLU A 70 11.42 31.51 -0.89
C GLU A 70 10.05 31.50 -0.18
N ALA A 71 9.17 32.46 -0.50
CA ALA A 71 7.84 32.55 0.12
C ALA A 71 6.87 31.42 -0.32
N GLN A 72 7.14 30.73 -1.44
CA GLN A 72 6.38 29.54 -1.86
C GLN A 72 6.90 28.24 -1.23
N GLN A 73 8.13 28.20 -0.72
CA GLN A 73 8.67 27.02 -0.03
C GLN A 73 8.28 26.99 1.45
N LEU A 74 8.05 28.15 2.07
CA LEU A 74 7.66 28.22 3.49
C LEU A 74 6.15 28.06 3.74
N SER A 75 5.27 28.20 2.73
CA SER A 75 3.84 27.86 2.92
C SER A 75 3.55 26.36 2.82
N ALA A 76 4.49 25.57 2.28
CA ALA A 76 4.35 24.11 2.16
C ALA A 76 4.44 23.38 3.51
N PHE A 77 5.00 24.01 4.55
CA PHE A 77 5.18 23.43 5.88
C PHE A 77 4.05 23.76 6.88
N GLN A 78 3.03 24.53 6.45
CA GLN A 78 1.81 24.77 7.26
C GLN A 78 0.65 23.84 6.89
N HIS A 79 0.92 22.71 6.23
CA HIS A 79 -0.09 21.69 6.03
C HIS A 79 -0.18 20.81 7.30
N PRO A 80 -1.29 20.91 8.07
CA PRO A 80 -1.40 20.27 9.37
C PRO A 80 -1.42 18.75 9.20
N MET A 81 -0.32 18.07 9.51
CA MET A 81 -0.19 16.60 9.63
C MET A 81 -1.31 15.82 8.94
N GLN A 82 -1.38 15.99 7.61
CA GLN A 82 -2.55 15.70 6.80
C GLN A 82 -2.63 14.20 6.57
N ARG A 83 -3.38 13.52 7.43
CA ARG A 83 -3.85 12.13 7.26
C ARG A 83 -2.75 11.06 7.26
N VAL A 84 -2.96 10.01 8.04
CA VAL A 84 -2.12 8.81 8.05
C VAL A 84 -2.70 7.76 7.08
N ILE A 85 -1.83 7.21 6.23
CA ILE A 85 -2.11 6.05 5.39
C ILE A 85 -1.52 4.81 6.06
N VAL A 86 -2.35 3.78 6.23
CA VAL A 86 -1.93 2.47 6.72
C VAL A 86 -1.61 1.56 5.54
N ILE A 87 -0.33 1.25 5.38
CA ILE A 87 0.18 0.30 4.40
C ILE A 87 0.07 -1.11 4.98
N ARG A 88 -0.72 -1.97 4.34
CA ARG A 88 -0.78 -3.41 4.61
C ARG A 88 0.14 -4.13 3.64
N CYS A 89 1.08 -4.91 4.14
CA CYS A 89 2.10 -5.58 3.32
C CYS A 89 2.27 -7.06 3.68
N GLY A 90 2.98 -7.81 2.82
CA GLY A 90 3.18 -9.25 2.90
C GLY A 90 2.07 -10.06 2.24
N LYS A 91 2.37 -11.35 2.00
CA LYS A 91 1.47 -12.29 1.29
C LYS A 91 0.07 -12.39 1.92
N ASP A 92 -0.01 -12.22 3.24
CA ASP A 92 -1.25 -12.29 4.02
C ASP A 92 -1.79 -10.91 4.46
N LEU A 93 -1.13 -9.81 4.06
CA LEU A 93 -1.48 -8.43 4.42
C LEU A 93 -1.62 -8.17 5.93
N LYS A 94 -0.96 -8.99 6.78
CA LYS A 94 -1.02 -8.83 8.24
C LYS A 94 -0.13 -7.70 8.75
N SER A 95 1.01 -7.48 8.13
CA SER A 95 1.95 -6.42 8.52
C SER A 95 1.37 -5.05 8.21
N ARG A 96 1.43 -4.13 9.18
CA ARG A 96 0.88 -2.77 9.08
C ARG A 96 1.96 -1.75 9.37
N ILE A 97 2.16 -0.82 8.45
CA ILE A 97 3.09 0.30 8.58
C ILE A 97 2.33 1.59 8.28
N SER A 98 2.53 2.63 9.07
CA SER A 98 1.82 3.90 8.95
C SER A 98 2.73 4.99 8.41
N ILE A 99 2.24 5.78 7.46
CA ILE A 99 2.97 6.93 6.89
C ILE A 99 2.01 8.09 6.66
N HIS A 100 2.48 9.32 6.82
CA HIS A 100 1.69 10.50 6.46
C HIS A 100 1.50 10.56 4.94
N GLU A 101 0.27 10.83 4.51
CA GLU A 101 -0.09 10.90 3.10
C GLU A 101 0.82 11.86 2.32
N HIS A 102 1.14 13.02 2.91
CA HIS A 102 1.99 14.02 2.29
C HIS A 102 3.38 13.47 1.92
N ALA A 103 3.95 12.57 2.74
CA ALA A 103 5.28 12.01 2.50
C ALA A 103 5.25 11.09 1.27
N LEU A 104 4.16 10.32 1.08
CA LEU A 104 3.98 9.52 -0.13
C LEU A 104 3.76 10.41 -1.38
N CYS A 105 2.90 11.42 -1.27
CA CYS A 105 2.54 12.28 -2.41
C CYS A 105 3.68 13.20 -2.85
N ARG A 106 4.57 13.61 -1.94
CA ARG A 106 5.76 14.41 -2.26
C ARG A 106 6.70 13.69 -3.24
N HIS A 107 6.85 12.38 -3.07
CA HIS A 107 7.85 11.58 -3.77
C HIS A 107 7.30 10.79 -4.96
N SER A 108 5.97 10.70 -5.08
CA SER A 108 5.32 9.94 -6.16
C SER A 108 4.18 10.71 -6.82
N GLY A 109 4.37 11.00 -8.11
CA GLY A 109 3.33 11.57 -8.96
C GLY A 109 2.08 10.69 -9.04
N LYS A 110 2.26 9.36 -9.07
CA LYS A 110 1.17 8.38 -9.03
C LYS A 110 0.35 8.47 -7.76
N MET A 111 1.00 8.49 -6.60
CA MET A 111 0.31 8.58 -5.31
C MET A 111 -0.40 9.92 -5.15
N ASN A 112 0.25 11.02 -5.57
CA ASN A 112 -0.39 12.33 -5.61
C ASN A 112 -1.65 12.33 -6.51
N GLY A 113 -1.56 11.75 -7.71
CA GLY A 113 -2.71 11.61 -8.60
C GLY A 113 -3.84 10.75 -8.00
N ILE A 114 -3.51 9.68 -7.28
CA ILE A 114 -4.49 8.86 -6.55
C ILE A 114 -5.14 9.68 -5.43
N SER A 115 -4.36 10.41 -4.65
CA SER A 115 -4.82 11.29 -3.57
C SER A 115 -5.85 12.30 -4.05
N ILE A 116 -5.54 13.02 -5.14
CA ILE A 116 -6.46 13.98 -5.76
C ILE A 116 -7.78 13.32 -6.16
N ARG A 117 -7.73 12.16 -6.84
CA ARG A 117 -8.93 11.42 -7.23
C ARG A 117 -9.72 10.85 -6.05
N ALA A 118 -9.05 10.57 -4.94
CA ALA A 118 -9.65 10.02 -3.73
C ALA A 118 -10.31 11.09 -2.84
N LYS A 119 -10.09 12.39 -3.10
CA LYS A 119 -10.56 13.48 -2.23
C LYS A 119 -12.07 13.49 -2.03
N SER A 120 -12.87 13.49 -3.09
CA SER A 120 -14.34 13.51 -2.97
C SER A 120 -14.89 12.28 -2.25
N MET A 121 -14.28 11.11 -2.47
CA MET A 121 -14.68 9.88 -1.79
C MET A 121 -14.27 9.89 -0.31
N ARG A 122 -13.14 10.51 0.02
CA ARG A 122 -12.72 10.75 1.39
C ARG A 122 -13.72 11.64 2.12
N ASP A 123 -14.07 12.77 1.52
CA ASP A 123 -15.05 13.71 2.12
C ASP A 123 -16.37 12.96 2.39
N ALA A 124 -16.81 12.10 1.46
CA ALA A 124 -17.99 11.25 1.66
C ALA A 124 -17.84 10.20 2.79
N TYR A 125 -16.65 9.64 3.00
CA TYR A 125 -16.40 8.73 4.12
C TYR A 125 -16.36 9.47 5.46
N ASP A 126 -15.78 10.67 5.50
CA ASP A 126 -15.74 11.52 6.68
C ASP A 126 -17.19 11.92 7.07
N ASP A 127 -18.01 12.34 6.10
CA ASP A 127 -19.44 12.61 6.31
C ASP A 127 -20.19 11.36 6.82
N CYS A 128 -19.85 10.17 6.33
CA CYS A 128 -20.47 8.93 6.80
C CYS A 128 -20.10 8.59 8.24
N GLU A 129 -18.85 8.85 8.65
CA GLU A 129 -18.38 8.63 10.00
C GLU A 129 -19.03 9.63 10.96
N ASP A 130 -19.15 10.91 10.57
CA ASP A 130 -19.85 11.94 11.34
C ASP A 130 -21.33 11.59 11.56
N ILE A 131 -22.01 11.11 10.52
CA ILE A 131 -23.40 10.63 10.63
C ILE A 131 -23.47 9.44 11.59
N LEU A 132 -22.57 8.46 11.43
CA LEU A 132 -22.53 7.27 12.28
C LEU A 132 -22.29 7.63 13.75
N GLU A 133 -21.32 8.50 14.04
CA GLU A 133 -21.01 8.95 15.40
C GLU A 133 -22.22 9.65 16.03
N GLN A 134 -22.87 10.56 15.28
CA GLN A 134 -24.05 11.25 15.77
C GLN A 134 -25.23 10.31 16.06
N VAL A 135 -25.55 9.37 15.16
CA VAL A 135 -26.64 8.42 15.40
C VAL A 135 -26.30 7.46 16.54
N THR A 136 -25.04 6.99 16.60
CA THR A 136 -24.58 6.05 17.65
C THR A 136 -24.53 6.71 19.03
N SER A 137 -24.14 7.98 19.11
CA SER A 137 -24.15 8.73 20.37
C SER A 137 -25.57 8.90 20.93
N ILE A 138 -26.60 8.93 20.08
CA ILE A 138 -28.00 8.94 20.52
C ILE A 138 -28.43 7.52 20.92
N ALA A 139 -28.18 6.52 20.05
CA ALA A 139 -28.60 5.14 20.27
C ALA A 139 -27.97 4.49 21.50
N MET A 140 -26.68 4.75 21.78
CA MET A 140 -25.94 4.10 22.87
C MET A 140 -25.89 4.90 24.18
N ALA A 141 -26.55 6.06 24.25
CA ALA A 141 -26.52 6.89 25.45
C ALA A 141 -27.33 6.30 26.63
N GLY A 142 -28.06 5.20 26.43
CA GLY A 142 -28.86 4.56 27.47
C GLY A 142 -29.93 5.49 28.05
N LEU A 143 -30.47 6.37 27.21
CA LEU A 143 -31.39 7.43 27.59
C LEU A 143 -32.76 6.85 27.89
N SER A 144 -33.42 7.37 28.92
CA SER A 144 -34.86 7.17 29.05
C SER A 144 -35.61 7.97 27.97
N PRO A 145 -36.83 7.56 27.58
CA PRO A 145 -37.65 8.32 26.62
C PRO A 145 -37.85 9.80 27.04
N GLU A 146 -37.97 10.06 28.34
CA GLU A 146 -38.08 11.41 28.91
C GLU A 146 -36.81 12.25 28.73
N GLN A 147 -35.64 11.64 28.90
CA GLN A 147 -34.35 12.30 28.69
C GLN A 147 -34.12 12.61 27.21
N PHE A 148 -34.49 11.69 26.33
CA PHE A 148 -34.40 11.85 24.88
C PHE A 148 -35.18 13.09 24.39
N GLU A 149 -36.38 13.32 24.93
CA GLU A 149 -37.17 14.53 24.67
C GLU A 149 -36.58 15.78 25.33
N LYS A 150 -36.27 15.71 26.63
CA LYS A 150 -35.79 16.86 27.40
C LYS A 150 -34.48 17.44 26.84
N MET A 151 -33.62 16.59 26.27
CA MET A 151 -32.36 16.99 25.65
C MET A 151 -32.51 17.46 24.20
N GLY A 152 -33.72 17.44 23.62
CA GLY A 152 -33.96 17.83 22.22
C GLY A 152 -33.31 16.89 21.20
N LEU A 153 -32.91 15.68 21.61
CA LEU A 153 -32.22 14.72 20.75
C LEU A 153 -33.16 14.12 19.71
N ARG A 154 -34.46 14.11 19.96
CA ARG A 154 -35.47 13.68 19.01
C ARG A 154 -35.46 14.48 17.72
N ALA A 155 -35.50 15.80 17.81
CA ALA A 155 -35.45 16.67 16.64
C ALA A 155 -34.12 16.49 15.86
N LYS A 156 -33.01 16.35 16.60
CA LYS A 156 -31.69 16.08 16.01
C LYS A 156 -31.67 14.74 15.25
N LEU A 157 -32.18 13.68 15.87
CA LEU A 157 -32.26 12.35 15.25
C LEU A 157 -33.10 12.41 13.98
N PHE A 158 -34.29 13.01 14.02
CA PHE A 158 -35.19 13.02 12.87
C PHE A 158 -34.57 13.77 11.69
N SER A 159 -33.90 14.89 11.95
CA SER A 159 -33.11 15.61 10.95
C SER A 159 -32.00 14.75 10.34
N LEU A 160 -31.30 13.95 11.15
CA LEU A 160 -30.28 13.00 10.68
C LEU A 160 -30.89 11.89 9.82
N ILE A 161 -32.01 11.30 10.23
CA ILE A 161 -32.71 10.26 9.46
C ILE A 161 -33.19 10.79 8.11
N GLU A 162 -33.73 12.00 8.07
CA GLU A 162 -34.09 12.66 6.81
C GLU A 162 -32.88 12.88 5.90
N THR A 163 -31.75 13.29 6.47
CA THR A 163 -30.49 13.49 5.72
C THR A 163 -30.00 12.17 5.15
N ILE A 164 -30.02 11.09 5.93
CA ILE A 164 -29.66 9.74 5.48
C ILE A 164 -30.59 9.26 4.35
N ASP A 165 -31.89 9.49 4.46
CA ASP A 165 -32.82 9.11 3.39
C ASP A 165 -32.54 9.93 2.12
N LYS A 166 -32.46 11.25 2.21
CA LYS A 166 -32.35 12.14 1.04
C LYS A 166 -30.98 12.06 0.36
N GLN A 167 -29.90 12.07 1.14
CA GLN A 167 -28.55 12.30 0.64
C GLN A 167 -27.47 11.59 1.47
N TYR A 168 -27.57 10.27 1.59
CA TYR A 168 -26.46 9.49 2.17
C TYR A 168 -25.21 9.59 1.27
N PRO A 169 -24.01 9.92 1.80
CA PRO A 169 -22.82 10.20 0.98
C PRO A 169 -22.39 9.05 0.07
N LEU A 170 -22.57 7.80 0.52
CA LEU A 170 -22.28 6.60 -0.26
C LEU A 170 -23.55 6.08 -0.93
N SER A 171 -23.82 6.54 -2.16
CA SER A 171 -25.05 6.26 -2.91
C SER A 171 -25.40 4.78 -3.06
N GLU A 172 -24.39 3.90 -3.15
CA GLU A 172 -24.55 2.44 -3.20
C GLU A 172 -25.26 1.85 -1.98
N TYR A 173 -25.21 2.52 -0.83
CA TYR A 173 -25.87 2.10 0.41
C TYR A 173 -27.22 2.77 0.65
N GLN A 174 -27.53 3.85 -0.07
CA GLN A 174 -28.71 4.67 0.16
C GLN A 174 -30.00 3.85 0.09
N ALA A 175 -30.19 3.05 -0.97
CA ALA A 175 -31.40 2.23 -1.13
C ALA A 175 -31.62 1.25 0.05
N SER A 176 -30.53 0.69 0.58
CA SER A 176 -30.60 -0.21 1.73
C SER A 176 -30.93 0.52 3.03
N LEU A 177 -30.43 1.74 3.22
CA LEU A 177 -30.74 2.56 4.39
C LEU A 177 -32.20 3.02 4.35
N LYS A 178 -32.69 3.48 3.20
CA LYS A 178 -34.11 3.81 2.98
C LYS A 178 -35.04 2.66 3.33
N LYS A 179 -34.67 1.44 2.90
CA LYS A 179 -35.42 0.24 3.24
C LYS A 179 -35.43 0.00 4.75
N THR A 180 -34.27 0.09 5.41
CA THR A 180 -34.14 -0.11 6.86
C THR A 180 -35.01 0.89 7.64
N ILE A 181 -34.94 2.18 7.29
CA ILE A 181 -35.75 3.24 7.89
C ILE A 181 -37.24 2.94 7.72
N ARG A 182 -37.67 2.55 6.51
CA ARG A 182 -39.07 2.21 6.24
C ARG A 182 -39.53 1.00 7.06
N ASP A 183 -38.70 -0.05 7.13
CA ASP A 183 -39.02 -1.28 7.82
C ASP A 183 -39.15 -1.05 9.33
N VAL A 184 -38.24 -0.29 9.95
CA VAL A 184 -38.33 0.05 11.38
C VAL A 184 -39.56 0.93 11.68
N LEU A 185 -39.86 1.94 10.86
CA LEU A 185 -41.07 2.75 11.03
C LEU A 185 -42.35 1.91 10.94
N ASN A 186 -42.36 0.92 10.06
CA ASN A 186 -43.48 0.01 9.89
C ASN A 186 -43.67 -0.90 11.11
N VAL A 187 -42.58 -1.35 11.73
CA VAL A 187 -42.61 -2.10 12.99
C VAL A 187 -43.16 -1.23 14.12
N GLN A 188 -42.73 0.03 14.23
CA GLN A 188 -43.24 0.95 15.25
C GLN A 188 -44.74 1.23 15.10
N TYR A 189 -45.24 1.35 13.87
CA TYR A 189 -46.68 1.43 13.61
C TYR A 189 -47.43 0.17 14.10
N ALA A 190 -46.88 -1.02 13.84
CA ALA A 190 -47.50 -2.29 14.23
C ALA A 190 -47.53 -2.46 15.76
N ASN A 191 -46.50 -1.96 16.45
CA ASN A 191 -46.37 -2.02 17.91
C ASN A 191 -47.22 -0.96 18.64
N ASN A 192 -47.85 -0.03 17.91
CA ASN A 192 -48.62 1.10 18.44
C ASN A 192 -47.78 2.14 19.20
N ASN A 193 -46.49 2.25 18.90
CA ASN A 193 -45.58 3.21 19.53
C ASN A 193 -45.65 4.58 18.81
N LEU A 194 -46.85 5.14 18.72
CA LEU A 194 -47.16 6.38 18.03
C LEU A 194 -47.91 7.34 18.96
N THR A 195 -47.58 8.62 18.91
CA THR A 195 -48.31 9.67 19.64
C THR A 195 -49.73 9.83 19.11
N GLU A 196 -49.89 9.76 17.79
CA GLU A 196 -51.18 9.77 17.11
C GLU A 196 -51.21 8.69 16.03
N ARG A 197 -52.21 7.80 16.11
CA ARG A 197 -52.28 6.63 15.21
C ARG A 197 -53.06 6.95 13.92
N PRO A 198 -52.45 6.81 12.74
CA PRO A 198 -53.18 6.85 11.48
C PRO A 198 -54.18 5.70 11.34
N LYS A 199 -55.33 5.97 10.71
CA LYS A 199 -56.45 5.03 10.54
C LYS A 199 -56.07 3.68 9.89
N SER A 200 -55.02 3.65 9.09
CA SER A 200 -54.50 2.41 8.51
C SER A 200 -53.01 2.52 8.21
N MET A 201 -52.35 1.37 8.10
CA MET A 201 -50.95 1.26 7.69
C MET A 201 -50.69 1.89 6.32
N LYS A 202 -51.65 1.75 5.40
CA LYS A 202 -51.54 2.31 4.06
C LYS A 202 -51.43 3.83 4.10
N ILE A 203 -52.28 4.49 4.90
CA ILE A 203 -52.23 5.94 5.10
C ILE A 203 -50.88 6.34 5.71
N PHE A 204 -50.39 5.61 6.72
CA PHE A 204 -49.09 5.90 7.32
C PHE A 204 -47.93 5.80 6.31
N GLN A 205 -47.94 4.81 5.42
CA GLN A 205 -46.91 4.64 4.40
C GLN A 205 -46.96 5.71 3.29
N GLU A 206 -48.14 6.28 3.03
CA GLU A 206 -48.34 7.37 2.07
C GLU A 206 -47.87 8.74 2.61
N LEU A 207 -47.70 8.88 3.93
CA LEU A 207 -47.18 10.11 4.53
C LEU A 207 -45.70 10.35 4.17
N PRO A 208 -45.30 11.62 3.97
CA PRO A 208 -43.90 12.03 3.92
C PRO A 208 -43.09 11.55 5.13
N LEU A 209 -41.80 11.28 4.94
CA LEU A 209 -40.92 10.72 5.98
C LEU A 209 -40.87 11.58 7.25
N ASP A 210 -40.78 12.90 7.10
CA ASP A 210 -40.80 13.88 8.18
C ASP A 210 -42.07 13.73 9.05
N GLN A 211 -43.23 13.64 8.41
CA GLN A 211 -44.50 13.47 9.12
C GLN A 211 -44.56 12.12 9.84
N ARG A 212 -44.07 11.05 9.20
CA ARG A 212 -44.02 9.72 9.83
C ARG A 212 -43.13 9.69 11.06
N LEU A 213 -41.99 10.38 11.02
CA LEU A 213 -41.08 10.51 12.16
C LEU A 213 -41.73 11.30 13.30
N HIS A 214 -42.44 12.40 12.99
CA HIS A 214 -43.14 13.20 14.00
C HIS A 214 -44.28 12.46 14.72
N LEU A 215 -44.84 11.41 14.12
CA LEU A 215 -45.87 10.57 14.76
C LEU A 215 -45.31 9.54 15.75
N LEU A 216 -44.00 9.28 15.75
CA LEU A 216 -43.38 8.35 16.70
C LEU A 216 -43.47 8.89 18.13
N ASP A 217 -43.61 8.02 19.12
CA ASP A 217 -43.29 8.43 20.49
C ASP A 217 -41.76 8.41 20.71
N SER A 218 -41.33 8.81 21.91
CA SER A 218 -39.92 8.94 22.24
C SER A 218 -39.20 7.58 22.32
N GLU A 219 -39.91 6.52 22.70
CA GLU A 219 -39.39 5.14 22.74
C GLU A 219 -39.17 4.62 21.32
N ALA A 220 -40.16 4.76 20.44
CA ALA A 220 -40.02 4.45 19.02
C ALA A 220 -38.92 5.25 18.33
N GLY A 221 -38.71 6.51 18.74
CA GLY A 221 -37.59 7.32 18.26
C GLY A 221 -36.23 6.69 18.59
N LEU A 222 -36.06 6.19 19.81
CA LEU A 222 -34.83 5.49 20.23
C LEU A 222 -34.63 4.18 19.47
N ASP A 223 -35.69 3.38 19.30
CA ASP A 223 -35.63 2.13 18.50
C ASP A 223 -35.19 2.39 17.06
N VAL A 224 -35.67 3.48 16.45
CA VAL A 224 -35.24 3.90 15.11
C VAL A 224 -33.74 4.26 15.11
N ALA A 225 -33.26 4.97 16.13
CA ALA A 225 -31.84 5.30 16.26
C ALA A 225 -30.97 4.03 16.36
N GLU A 226 -31.40 3.06 17.17
CA GLU A 226 -30.69 1.79 17.36
C GLU A 226 -30.58 0.98 16.06
N GLU A 227 -31.68 0.76 15.35
CA GLU A 227 -31.64 -0.06 14.13
C GLU A 227 -30.87 0.65 13.00
N VAL A 228 -30.98 1.98 12.89
CA VAL A 228 -30.20 2.75 11.90
C VAL A 228 -28.72 2.76 12.26
N SER A 229 -28.35 2.94 13.54
CA SER A 229 -26.96 2.80 14.01
C SER A 229 -26.41 1.41 13.68
N ALA A 230 -27.15 0.35 14.01
CA ALA A 230 -26.75 -1.01 13.72
C ALA A 230 -26.54 -1.23 12.21
N ARG A 231 -27.37 -0.64 11.35
CA ARG A 231 -27.20 -0.72 9.90
C ARG A 231 -25.96 0.04 9.41
N LEU A 232 -25.71 1.24 9.91
CA LEU A 232 -24.52 2.03 9.58
C LEU A 232 -23.24 1.31 10.03
N LEU A 233 -23.22 0.70 11.22
CA LEU A 233 -22.10 -0.12 11.70
C LEU A 233 -21.83 -1.33 10.79
N ARG A 234 -22.88 -2.01 10.31
CA ARG A 234 -22.74 -3.10 9.33
C ARG A 234 -22.13 -2.60 8.00
N ILE A 235 -22.51 -1.40 7.55
CA ILE A 235 -21.94 -0.77 6.35
C ILE A 235 -20.45 -0.48 6.57
N LYS A 236 -20.09 0.17 7.69
CA LYS A 236 -18.70 0.43 8.06
C LYS A 236 -17.87 -0.85 8.09
N SER A 237 -18.35 -1.89 8.79
CA SER A 237 -17.64 -3.17 8.85
C SER A 237 -17.47 -3.81 7.47
N ARG A 238 -18.49 -3.73 6.60
CA ARG A 238 -18.40 -4.21 5.22
C ARG A 238 -17.34 -3.44 4.42
N GLU A 239 -17.33 -2.12 4.50
CA GLU A 239 -16.32 -1.27 3.85
C GLU A 239 -14.91 -1.63 4.31
N GLU A 240 -14.73 -1.88 5.60
CA GLU A 240 -13.44 -2.23 6.16
C GLU A 240 -12.93 -3.61 5.74
N GLN A 241 -13.85 -4.55 5.47
CA GLN A 241 -13.57 -5.92 5.04
C GLN A 241 -13.40 -6.07 3.54
N MET A 242 -13.84 -5.11 2.72
CA MET A 242 -13.61 -5.16 1.28
C MET A 242 -12.10 -5.20 1.02
N THR A 243 -11.62 -6.31 0.46
CA THR A 243 -10.21 -6.48 0.05
C THR A 243 -10.02 -6.34 -1.46
N THR A 244 -11.14 -6.21 -2.19
CA THR A 244 -11.23 -6.06 -3.65
C THR A 244 -11.91 -4.73 -3.96
N GLY A 245 -11.16 -3.63 -3.80
CA GLY A 245 -11.59 -2.28 -4.14
C GLY A 245 -10.65 -1.67 -5.18
N THR A 246 -11.07 -0.55 -5.76
CA THR A 246 -10.15 0.27 -6.57
C THR A 246 -9.09 0.89 -5.65
N THR A 247 -7.88 1.13 -6.17
CA THR A 247 -6.81 1.80 -5.42
C THR A 247 -7.26 3.13 -4.84
N THR A 248 -8.09 3.88 -5.57
CA THR A 248 -8.70 5.14 -5.12
C THR A 248 -9.61 4.96 -3.91
N ARG A 249 -10.42 3.89 -3.86
CA ARG A 249 -11.30 3.60 -2.72
C ARG A 249 -10.50 3.26 -1.46
N PHE A 250 -9.47 2.43 -1.59
CA PHE A 250 -8.57 2.15 -0.47
C PHE A 250 -7.85 3.40 0.02
N TRP A 251 -7.39 4.23 -0.89
CA TRP A 251 -6.73 5.48 -0.54
C TRP A 251 -7.68 6.45 0.16
N ALA A 252 -8.94 6.54 -0.29
CA ALA A 252 -9.98 7.35 0.35
C ALA A 252 -10.30 6.89 1.78
N GLN A 253 -10.03 5.62 2.12
CA GLN A 253 -10.11 5.06 3.47
C GLN A 253 -8.78 5.12 4.25
N GLY A 254 -7.72 5.69 3.66
CA GLY A 254 -6.41 5.81 4.30
C GLY A 254 -5.65 4.49 4.33
N ARG A 255 -5.79 3.68 3.27
CA ARG A 255 -5.18 2.34 3.18
C ARG A 255 -4.45 2.16 1.86
N LEU A 256 -3.31 1.48 1.92
CA LEU A 256 -2.56 1.00 0.76
C LEU A 256 -2.26 -0.50 0.95
N SER A 257 -2.46 -1.33 -0.07
CA SER A 257 -2.21 -2.78 0.02
C SER A 257 -1.10 -3.22 -0.92
N LEU A 258 -0.08 -3.89 -0.39
CA LEU A 258 1.11 -4.35 -1.10
C LEU A 258 1.33 -5.86 -0.83
N ARG A 259 0.62 -6.73 -1.56
CA ARG A 259 0.57 -8.19 -1.30
C ARG A 259 1.92 -8.91 -1.49
N ASP A 260 2.74 -8.42 -2.42
CA ASP A 260 3.99 -9.07 -2.81
C ASP A 260 5.20 -8.24 -2.38
N THR A 261 5.15 -7.69 -1.17
CA THR A 261 6.23 -6.84 -0.66
C THR A 261 6.42 -7.08 0.80
N GLU A 262 7.67 -7.32 1.19
CA GLU A 262 8.05 -7.55 2.56
C GLU A 262 7.95 -6.29 3.41
N ALA A 263 7.72 -6.47 4.71
CA ALA A 263 7.59 -5.35 5.64
C ALA A 263 8.88 -4.53 5.75
N ARG A 264 10.06 -5.18 5.64
CA ARG A 264 11.36 -4.51 5.72
C ARG A 264 11.55 -3.47 4.61
N SER A 265 11.25 -3.82 3.36
CA SER A 265 11.38 -2.92 2.22
C SER A 265 10.39 -1.74 2.29
N VAL A 266 9.19 -1.98 2.83
CA VAL A 266 8.22 -0.92 3.09
C VAL A 266 8.71 0.01 4.22
N ALA A 267 9.30 -0.54 5.29
CA ALA A 267 9.85 0.26 6.38
C ALA A 267 10.98 1.17 5.89
N SER A 268 11.95 0.63 5.13
CA SER A 268 13.03 1.42 4.54
C SER A 268 12.52 2.51 3.59
N LEU A 269 11.49 2.22 2.78
CA LEU A 269 10.86 3.25 1.94
C LEU A 269 10.20 4.34 2.78
N VAL A 270 9.53 3.97 3.88
CA VAL A 270 8.86 4.93 4.77
C VAL A 270 9.87 5.81 5.48
N GLU A 271 10.96 5.26 5.98
CA GLU A 271 12.07 6.01 6.59
C GLU A 271 12.66 7.01 5.57
N TRP A 272 12.99 6.54 4.37
CA TRP A 272 13.49 7.38 3.29
C TRP A 272 12.49 8.48 2.88
N ALA A 273 11.19 8.19 2.88
CA ALA A 273 10.17 9.17 2.53
C ALA A 273 10.10 10.35 3.52
N TYR A 274 10.48 10.13 4.78
CA TYR A 274 10.61 11.21 5.77
C TYR A 274 11.98 11.89 5.72
N ASP A 275 13.04 11.13 5.48
CA ASP A 275 14.41 11.62 5.38
C ASP A 275 15.10 11.07 4.12
N GLU A 276 15.12 11.88 3.06
CA GLU A 276 15.71 11.53 1.76
C GLU A 276 17.20 11.17 1.85
N SER A 277 17.89 11.54 2.95
CA SER A 277 19.30 11.21 3.15
C SER A 277 19.53 9.80 3.71
N MET A 278 18.49 9.17 4.25
CA MET A 278 18.59 7.93 5.02
C MET A 278 17.97 6.74 4.28
N LEU A 279 18.74 6.15 3.37
CA LEU A 279 18.38 4.86 2.76
C LEU A 279 19.01 3.70 3.53
N ASN A 280 18.23 3.09 4.43
CA ASN A 280 18.62 1.92 5.22
C ASN A 280 18.27 0.62 4.49
N PHE A 281 19.25 -0.27 4.34
CA PHE A 281 19.07 -1.62 3.82
C PHE A 281 20.06 -2.58 4.50
N GLU A 282 19.72 -3.86 4.54
CA GLU A 282 20.47 -4.89 5.29
C GLU A 282 21.44 -5.65 4.38
N ASP A 283 20.99 -5.97 3.17
CA ASP A 283 21.67 -6.80 2.19
C ASP A 283 21.30 -6.35 0.76
N ALA A 284 21.92 -6.97 -0.25
CA ALA A 284 21.69 -6.61 -1.64
C ALA A 284 20.26 -6.93 -2.10
N GLU A 285 19.67 -8.03 -1.60
CA GLU A 285 18.31 -8.45 -1.90
C GLU A 285 17.30 -7.41 -1.42
N HIS A 286 17.46 -6.94 -0.19
CA HIS A 286 16.65 -5.90 0.41
C HIS A 286 16.75 -4.60 -0.41
N LEU A 287 17.95 -4.22 -0.86
CA LEU A 287 18.12 -3.03 -1.71
C LEU A 287 17.42 -3.19 -3.08
N TYR A 288 17.42 -4.39 -3.65
CA TYR A 288 16.67 -4.69 -4.88
C TYR A 288 15.16 -4.66 -4.65
N ASP A 289 14.67 -5.20 -3.55
CA ASP A 289 13.25 -5.15 -3.17
C ASP A 289 12.77 -3.71 -2.96
N ILE A 290 13.58 -2.86 -2.33
CA ILE A 290 13.29 -1.42 -2.19
C ILE A 290 13.23 -0.77 -3.57
N TRP A 291 14.16 -1.07 -4.47
CA TRP A 291 14.13 -0.57 -5.85
C TRP A 291 12.84 -0.98 -6.59
N ALA A 292 12.47 -2.26 -6.52
CA ALA A 292 11.28 -2.78 -7.18
C ALA A 292 10.01 -2.12 -6.63
N LEU A 293 9.95 -1.94 -5.30
CA LEU A 293 8.87 -1.23 -4.64
C LEU A 293 8.80 0.25 -5.06
N ALA A 294 9.94 0.94 -5.04
CA ALA A 294 10.03 2.35 -5.43
C ALA A 294 9.58 2.54 -6.88
N THR A 295 10.01 1.67 -7.79
CA THR A 295 9.59 1.69 -9.20
C THR A 295 8.08 1.47 -9.33
N ARG A 296 7.52 0.49 -8.63
CA ARG A 296 6.07 0.20 -8.67
C ARG A 296 5.21 1.36 -8.15
N LEU A 297 5.71 2.08 -7.16
CA LEU A 297 5.06 3.25 -6.58
C LEU A 297 5.43 4.56 -7.28
N GLU A 298 6.30 4.54 -8.30
CA GLU A 298 6.80 5.73 -9.01
C GLU A 298 7.53 6.72 -8.08
N PHE A 299 8.37 6.19 -7.19
CA PHE A 299 9.34 6.95 -6.38
C PHE A 299 10.65 7.04 -7.16
N ASP A 300 10.67 7.85 -8.22
CA ASP A 300 11.75 7.84 -9.23
C ASP A 300 13.14 8.15 -8.64
N VAL A 301 13.20 9.02 -7.64
CA VAL A 301 14.47 9.41 -6.99
C VAL A 301 15.03 8.24 -6.18
N LEU A 302 14.21 7.63 -5.32
CA LEU A 302 14.60 6.45 -4.55
C LEU A 302 14.96 5.27 -5.44
N ALA A 303 14.17 5.02 -6.50
CA ALA A 303 14.44 3.96 -7.45
C ALA A 303 15.81 4.16 -8.12
N ARG A 304 16.12 5.39 -8.57
CA ARG A 304 17.42 5.72 -9.15
C ARG A 304 18.56 5.53 -8.15
N GLU A 305 18.38 5.98 -6.90
CA GLU A 305 19.39 5.86 -5.86
C GLU A 305 19.72 4.40 -5.55
N CYS A 306 18.71 3.54 -5.38
CA CYS A 306 18.89 2.11 -5.16
C CYS A 306 19.65 1.47 -6.33
N MET A 307 19.27 1.80 -7.57
CA MET A 307 19.92 1.30 -8.77
C MET A 307 21.38 1.75 -8.89
N ASP A 308 21.68 3.00 -8.56
CA ASP A 308 23.03 3.53 -8.63
C ASP A 308 23.94 2.87 -7.58
N ARG A 309 23.42 2.59 -6.38
CA ARG A 309 24.15 1.85 -5.34
C ARG A 309 24.42 0.41 -5.79
N LEU A 310 23.40 -0.33 -6.22
CA LEU A 310 23.56 -1.70 -6.75
C LEU A 310 24.57 -1.75 -7.90
N PHE A 311 24.42 -0.87 -8.89
CA PHE A 311 25.30 -0.84 -10.06
C PHE A 311 26.74 -0.49 -9.70
N LYS A 312 26.98 0.53 -8.87
CA LYS A 312 28.33 0.97 -8.50
C LYS A 312 29.07 -0.13 -7.74
N THR A 313 28.40 -0.74 -6.76
CA THR A 313 28.99 -1.81 -5.95
C THR A 313 29.27 -3.04 -6.81
N ALA A 314 28.29 -3.54 -7.55
CA ALA A 314 28.49 -4.71 -8.43
C ALA A 314 29.58 -4.45 -9.49
N SER A 315 29.60 -3.28 -10.11
CA SER A 315 30.61 -2.91 -11.11
C SER A 315 32.01 -2.81 -10.52
N ALA A 316 32.14 -2.27 -9.31
CA ALA A 316 33.42 -2.22 -8.60
C ALA A 316 33.94 -3.62 -8.28
N SER A 317 33.09 -4.50 -7.74
CA SER A 317 33.43 -5.88 -7.38
C SER A 317 33.78 -6.72 -8.60
N ILE A 318 33.03 -6.61 -9.70
CA ILE A 318 33.35 -7.29 -10.96
C ILE A 318 34.70 -6.83 -11.51
N ARG A 319 34.96 -5.52 -11.49
CA ARG A 319 36.23 -4.96 -11.97
C ARG A 319 37.41 -5.40 -11.11
N ASP A 320 37.24 -5.41 -9.79
CA ASP A 320 38.28 -5.86 -8.86
C ASP A 320 38.57 -7.35 -9.04
N ALA A 321 37.53 -8.19 -9.13
CA ALA A 321 37.66 -9.61 -9.41
C ALA A 321 38.43 -9.86 -10.71
N PHE A 322 38.07 -9.19 -11.81
CA PHE A 322 38.80 -9.31 -13.07
C PHE A 322 40.24 -8.79 -13.00
N SER A 323 40.53 -7.80 -12.17
CA SER A 323 41.90 -7.28 -11.99
C SER A 323 42.78 -8.26 -11.19
N ASN A 324 42.16 -9.04 -10.30
CA ASN A 324 42.81 -10.06 -9.49
C ASN A 324 42.76 -11.47 -10.13
N ASN A 325 42.35 -11.57 -11.40
CA ASN A 325 42.15 -12.84 -12.13
C ASN A 325 41.20 -13.83 -11.42
N ILE A 326 40.24 -13.31 -10.65
CA ILE A 326 39.18 -14.11 -10.03
C ILE A 326 38.12 -14.38 -11.10
N GLY A 327 37.81 -15.67 -11.31
CA GLY A 327 36.79 -16.10 -12.27
C GLY A 327 35.39 -15.62 -11.90
N LEU A 328 34.58 -15.28 -12.90
CA LEU A 328 33.22 -14.76 -12.68
C LEU A 328 32.33 -15.77 -11.95
N GLY A 329 32.48 -17.07 -12.24
CA GLY A 329 31.75 -18.14 -11.56
C GLY A 329 31.98 -18.17 -10.04
N HIS A 330 33.17 -17.75 -9.58
CA HIS A 330 33.46 -17.65 -8.16
C HIS A 330 32.77 -16.45 -7.51
N LEU A 331 32.77 -15.31 -8.21
CA LEU A 331 32.16 -14.06 -7.73
C LEU A 331 30.64 -14.18 -7.54
N ILE A 332 29.97 -14.93 -8.42
CA ILE A 332 28.51 -15.19 -8.35
C ILE A 332 28.16 -16.41 -7.48
N GLY A 333 29.14 -17.03 -6.81
CA GLY A 333 28.92 -18.16 -5.90
C GLY A 333 28.57 -19.49 -6.57
N LEU A 334 28.78 -19.64 -7.88
CA LEU A 334 28.52 -20.89 -8.61
C LEU A 334 29.71 -21.87 -8.55
N THR A 335 30.94 -21.36 -8.44
CA THR A 335 32.13 -22.18 -8.27
C THR A 335 32.48 -22.32 -6.79
N ARG A 336 32.28 -23.52 -6.21
CA ARG A 336 32.81 -23.85 -4.87
C ARG A 336 34.34 -23.91 -4.95
N ALA A 337 35.02 -22.83 -4.63
CA ALA A 337 36.45 -22.93 -4.35
C ALA A 337 36.62 -23.75 -3.07
N GLN A 338 37.24 -24.93 -3.18
CA GLN A 338 37.65 -25.73 -2.03
C GLN A 338 38.68 -24.98 -1.14
N ASP A 339 39.31 -23.93 -1.69
CA ASP A 339 40.45 -23.26 -1.06
C ASP A 339 40.19 -21.82 -0.58
N ALA A 340 38.97 -21.28 -0.75
CA ALA A 340 38.65 -19.92 -0.27
C ALA A 340 37.15 -19.73 0.07
N PRO A 341 36.70 -20.16 1.25
CA PRO A 341 35.38 -19.79 1.76
C PRO A 341 35.32 -18.28 2.05
N GLY A 342 34.43 -17.54 1.38
CA GLY A 342 34.11 -16.15 1.71
C GLY A 342 34.31 -15.08 0.62
N LEU A 343 34.53 -15.47 -0.64
CA LEU A 343 34.79 -14.53 -1.75
C LEU A 343 33.59 -14.23 -2.66
N ALA A 344 32.44 -14.86 -2.42
CA ALA A 344 31.21 -14.50 -3.13
C ALA A 344 30.76 -13.12 -2.64
N ASP A 345 30.64 -12.17 -3.56
CA ASP A 345 30.07 -10.87 -3.25
C ASP A 345 28.55 -11.01 -3.32
N ASP A 346 27.89 -10.80 -2.17
CA ASP A 346 26.44 -10.85 -2.02
C ASP A 346 25.74 -9.98 -3.07
N VAL A 347 26.27 -8.78 -3.33
CA VAL A 347 25.70 -7.83 -4.28
C VAL A 347 25.78 -8.34 -5.70
N VAL A 348 26.92 -8.90 -6.10
CA VAL A 348 27.07 -9.44 -7.47
C VAL A 348 26.19 -10.66 -7.64
N THR A 349 26.11 -11.53 -6.64
CA THR A 349 25.28 -12.73 -6.67
C THR A 349 23.80 -12.37 -6.84
N THR A 350 23.26 -11.46 -6.02
CA THR A 350 21.88 -10.98 -6.11
C THR A 350 21.59 -10.32 -7.46
N VAL A 351 22.48 -9.43 -7.93
CA VAL A 351 22.30 -8.74 -9.22
C VAL A 351 22.24 -9.73 -10.38
N PHE A 352 23.13 -10.73 -10.40
CA PHE A 352 23.08 -11.78 -11.42
C PHE A 352 21.82 -12.63 -11.30
N HIS A 353 21.41 -13.01 -10.08
CA HIS A 353 20.20 -13.81 -9.87
C HIS A 353 18.97 -13.12 -10.46
N HIS A 354 18.74 -11.85 -10.11
CA HIS A 354 17.59 -11.09 -10.61
C HIS A 354 17.66 -10.81 -12.10
N VAL A 355 18.81 -10.39 -12.62
CA VAL A 355 18.92 -10.08 -14.06
C VAL A 355 18.67 -11.31 -14.94
N LEU A 356 19.09 -12.49 -14.49
CA LEU A 356 18.92 -13.71 -15.26
C LEU A 356 17.49 -14.27 -15.16
N LYS A 357 16.87 -14.15 -13.99
CA LYS A 357 15.58 -14.80 -13.66
C LYS A 357 14.36 -13.92 -13.89
N ASP A 358 14.46 -12.61 -13.66
CA ASP A 358 13.32 -11.72 -13.75
C ASP A 358 12.91 -11.51 -15.22
N ASP A 359 11.62 -11.42 -15.49
CA ASP A 359 11.10 -11.21 -16.85
C ASP A 359 11.48 -9.82 -17.41
N ASN A 360 11.63 -8.83 -16.53
CA ASN A 360 11.89 -7.43 -16.89
C ASN A 360 12.97 -6.82 -15.97
N PRO A 361 14.22 -7.26 -16.08
CA PRO A 361 15.28 -6.74 -15.22
C PRO A 361 15.63 -5.29 -15.61
N PRO A 362 16.13 -4.48 -14.66
CA PRO A 362 16.56 -3.14 -14.97
C PRO A 362 17.65 -3.12 -16.04
N VAL A 363 17.45 -2.33 -17.11
CA VAL A 363 18.36 -2.24 -18.27
C VAL A 363 19.82 -2.00 -17.83
N LYS A 364 20.03 -1.09 -16.87
CA LYS A 364 21.38 -0.75 -16.39
C LYS A 364 22.12 -1.93 -15.74
N LEU A 365 21.42 -2.80 -15.00
CA LEU A 365 22.02 -4.01 -14.42
C LEU A 365 22.11 -5.13 -15.45
N SER A 366 21.11 -5.26 -16.34
CA SER A 366 21.18 -6.15 -17.51
C SER A 366 22.45 -5.91 -18.31
N ASP A 367 22.73 -4.66 -18.68
CA ASP A 367 23.92 -4.29 -19.45
C ASP A 367 25.23 -4.57 -18.70
N LEU A 368 25.23 -4.44 -17.36
CA LEU A 368 26.38 -4.78 -16.54
C LEU A 368 26.65 -6.28 -16.56
N VAL A 369 25.62 -7.09 -16.29
CA VAL A 369 25.70 -8.55 -16.23
C VAL A 369 26.06 -9.13 -17.60
N ILE A 370 25.41 -8.67 -18.67
CA ILE A 370 25.70 -9.13 -20.04
C ILE A 370 27.16 -8.84 -20.41
N ARG A 371 27.68 -7.64 -20.12
CA ARG A 371 29.10 -7.31 -20.38
C ARG A 371 30.06 -8.13 -19.53
N ALA A 372 29.72 -8.35 -18.26
CA ALA A 372 30.53 -9.18 -17.36
C ALA A 372 30.58 -10.62 -17.84
N LEU A 373 29.44 -11.21 -18.20
CA LEU A 373 29.35 -12.53 -18.80
C LEU A 373 30.14 -12.59 -20.11
N ALA A 374 29.91 -11.68 -21.06
CA ALA A 374 30.63 -11.70 -22.33
C ALA A 374 32.16 -11.67 -22.17
N ARG A 375 32.67 -11.03 -21.11
CA ARG A 375 34.11 -10.97 -20.79
C ARG A 375 34.63 -12.22 -20.05
N GLY A 376 33.82 -12.80 -19.16
CA GLY A 376 34.25 -13.85 -18.23
C GLY A 376 33.58 -15.21 -18.42
N LEU A 377 32.79 -15.41 -19.48
CA LEU A 377 32.07 -16.66 -19.75
C LEU A 377 33.02 -17.73 -20.29
N ASP A 378 33.07 -18.85 -19.58
CA ASP A 378 33.65 -20.10 -20.04
C ASP A 378 32.58 -21.19 -20.20
N SER A 379 32.98 -22.35 -20.73
CA SER A 379 32.06 -23.47 -20.98
C SER A 379 31.45 -24.05 -19.71
N GLU A 380 32.17 -24.02 -18.59
CA GLU A 380 31.71 -24.57 -17.31
C GLU A 380 30.65 -23.65 -16.70
N LEU A 381 30.93 -22.35 -16.65
CA LEU A 381 30.02 -21.32 -16.20
C LEU A 381 28.74 -21.30 -17.04
N TRP A 382 28.85 -21.40 -18.38
CA TRP A 382 27.68 -21.49 -19.25
C TRP A 382 26.81 -22.71 -18.95
N ALA A 383 27.43 -23.87 -18.72
CA ALA A 383 26.69 -25.10 -18.41
C ALA A 383 25.82 -24.96 -17.16
N GLN A 384 26.26 -24.14 -16.19
CA GLN A 384 25.54 -23.85 -14.95
C GLN A 384 24.47 -22.76 -15.14
N LEU A 385 24.75 -21.73 -15.95
CA LEU A 385 23.84 -20.60 -16.16
C LEU A 385 22.70 -20.87 -17.15
N LYS A 386 22.88 -21.77 -18.12
CA LYS A 386 21.94 -21.96 -19.25
C LYS A 386 20.48 -22.21 -18.86
N SER A 387 20.22 -22.78 -17.67
CA SER A 387 18.85 -23.04 -17.19
C SER A 387 18.21 -21.83 -16.51
N MET A 388 19.00 -20.84 -16.13
CA MET A 388 18.54 -19.60 -15.48
C MET A 388 18.39 -18.46 -16.48
N VAL A 389 19.13 -18.49 -17.59
CA VAL A 389 19.15 -17.41 -18.59
C VAL A 389 17.87 -17.46 -19.44
N SER A 390 17.08 -16.39 -19.39
CA SER A 390 15.94 -16.22 -20.29
C SER A 390 16.38 -16.16 -21.76
N HIS A 391 15.48 -16.49 -22.71
CA HIS A 391 15.79 -16.43 -24.14
C HIS A 391 16.26 -15.02 -24.58
N ASP A 392 15.62 -13.96 -24.09
CA ASP A 392 16.00 -12.57 -24.38
C ASP A 392 17.42 -12.25 -23.88
N THR A 393 17.73 -12.63 -22.65
CA THR A 393 19.06 -12.47 -22.06
C THR A 393 20.12 -13.27 -22.84
N ALA A 394 19.78 -14.48 -23.31
CA ALA A 394 20.66 -15.29 -24.15
C ALA A 394 20.98 -14.60 -25.49
N CYS A 395 19.97 -14.02 -26.16
CA CYS A 395 20.17 -13.24 -27.38
C CYS A 395 21.12 -12.05 -27.16
N LYS A 396 20.85 -11.24 -26.12
CA LYS A 396 21.72 -10.11 -25.75
C LYS A 396 23.15 -10.53 -25.44
N LEU A 397 23.34 -11.69 -24.81
CA LEU A 397 24.66 -12.25 -24.54
C LEU A 397 25.39 -12.68 -25.81
N ILE A 398 24.69 -13.33 -26.76
CA ILE A 398 25.26 -13.69 -28.06
C ILE A 398 25.72 -12.44 -28.81
N ASP A 399 24.89 -11.41 -28.86
CA ASP A 399 25.23 -10.14 -29.51
C ASP A 399 26.46 -9.50 -28.86
N ALA A 400 26.52 -9.48 -27.53
CA ALA A 400 27.68 -8.97 -26.79
C ALA A 400 28.96 -9.78 -27.08
N LEU A 401 28.88 -11.12 -27.14
CA LEU A 401 30.00 -11.99 -27.47
C LEU A 401 30.51 -11.78 -28.90
N VAL A 402 29.60 -11.58 -29.86
CA VAL A 402 29.96 -11.28 -31.26
C VAL A 402 30.67 -9.93 -31.34
N ALA A 403 30.12 -8.89 -30.71
CA ALA A 403 30.75 -7.56 -30.66
C ALA A 403 32.16 -7.62 -30.04
N LEU A 404 32.35 -8.40 -28.97
CA LEU A 404 33.65 -8.58 -28.32
C LEU A 404 34.67 -9.29 -29.22
N LYS A 405 34.23 -10.28 -30.01
CA LYS A 405 35.09 -10.94 -31.00
C LYS A 405 35.53 -10.00 -32.11
N VAL A 406 34.60 -9.19 -32.65
CA VAL A 406 34.92 -8.18 -33.67
C VAL A 406 35.96 -7.20 -33.15
N LEU A 407 35.76 -6.67 -31.93
CA LEU A 407 36.72 -5.75 -31.30
C LEU A 407 38.11 -6.38 -31.09
N LYS A 408 38.21 -7.66 -30.72
CA LYS A 408 39.50 -8.35 -30.59
C LYS A 408 40.22 -8.52 -31.93
N VAL A 409 39.48 -8.75 -33.01
CA VAL A 409 40.04 -8.83 -34.37
C VAL A 409 40.56 -7.47 -34.83
N GLU A 410 39.83 -6.39 -34.52
CA GLU A 410 40.23 -5.01 -34.88
C GLU A 410 41.41 -4.49 -34.04
N GLN A 411 41.49 -4.87 -32.76
CA GLN A 411 42.56 -4.44 -31.84
C GLN A 411 43.84 -5.29 -31.93
N GLY A 412 43.82 -6.40 -32.67
CA GLY A 412 44.87 -7.43 -32.63
C GLY A 412 44.99 -8.27 -33.89
N GLY A 413 44.81 -7.67 -35.07
CA GLY A 413 45.28 -8.25 -36.32
C GLY A 413 46.80 -8.31 -36.35
N VAL A 414 47.40 -9.31 -35.69
CA VAL A 414 48.56 -10.16 -36.07
C VAL A 414 48.84 -11.07 -34.86
N ASP A 415 48.09 -12.17 -34.71
CA ASP A 415 48.65 -13.50 -34.45
C ASP A 415 47.50 -14.52 -34.39
N GLY A 416 46.99 -14.82 -35.58
CA GLY A 416 46.03 -15.89 -35.80
C GLY A 416 46.65 -16.92 -36.71
N SER A 417 47.53 -17.76 -36.15
CA SER A 417 47.80 -19.06 -36.74
C SER A 417 46.46 -19.71 -37.02
N LEU A 418 46.15 -19.82 -38.32
CA LEU A 418 45.07 -20.62 -38.87
C LEU A 418 45.08 -21.95 -38.13
N ILE A 419 44.08 -22.18 -37.28
CA ILE A 419 43.70 -23.54 -36.92
C ILE A 419 43.19 -24.16 -38.21
N LYS A 420 44.10 -24.82 -38.95
CA LYS A 420 43.74 -25.77 -39.98
C LYS A 420 42.85 -26.82 -39.32
N TYR A 421 41.56 -26.72 -39.58
CA TYR A 421 40.66 -27.87 -39.51
C TYR A 421 41.09 -28.83 -40.63
N GLU A 422 42.06 -29.70 -40.35
CA GLU A 422 42.22 -30.93 -41.12
C GLU A 422 41.08 -31.87 -40.72
N GLY A 423 39.97 -31.73 -41.43
CA GLY A 423 38.92 -32.73 -41.45
C GLY A 423 39.49 -34.02 -42.02
N GLN A 424 39.57 -35.05 -41.17
CA GLN A 424 39.65 -36.44 -41.59
C GLN A 424 38.47 -36.74 -42.53
N GLN A 425 38.73 -36.73 -43.84
CA GLN A 425 37.88 -37.44 -44.77
C GLN A 425 38.24 -38.93 -44.69
N ASN A 426 37.34 -39.68 -44.06
CA ASN A 426 37.18 -41.11 -44.31
C ASN A 426 37.05 -41.34 -45.82
N ALA A 427 37.99 -42.07 -46.40
CA ALA A 427 37.81 -42.76 -47.67
C ALA A 427 37.97 -44.27 -47.43
N HIS A 428 36.86 -44.88 -47.05
CA HIS A 428 36.60 -46.29 -47.32
C HIS A 428 36.40 -46.44 -48.83
N MET A 429 37.29 -47.16 -49.51
CA MET A 429 36.97 -47.94 -50.73
C MET A 429 38.17 -48.80 -51.13
N THR A 430 38.21 -50.04 -50.62
CA THR A 430 38.14 -51.27 -51.45
C THR A 430 37.97 -52.48 -50.55
#